data_AF-A0A814XXJ0-F1
#
_entry.id   AF-A0A814XXJ0-F1
#
_cell.length_a   1.000
_cell.length_b   1.000
_cell.length_c   1.000
_cell.angle_alpha   90.00
_cell.angle_beta   90.00
_cell.angle_gamma   90.00
#
_symmetry.space_group_name_H-M   'P 1'
#
loop_
_entity.id
_entity.type
_entity.pdbx_description
1 polymer ?
#
loop_
_entity_poly.entity_id
_entity_poly.type
_entity_poly.pdbx_seq_one_letter_code
_entity_poly.pdbx_strand_id
1 'polypeptide(L)'
;MYDVICYAIITPINNCNRKFSYTIPFCGYSSCVYNSVSFIHFESVIDGFIPSLFIGFGSFFLVLRTISQKRRFHQQVQWKKHRKMTIQLLAITSLFYILYLPPIILSTAKLLGVPSYVGSDYNLYAEFFKKFIIFLLPFTCLGTLSTVRSRIKKMFRCCYQQQRRAIIPQGTFMKTTKNNGTLPLKNGIHKT
;
A
#
# COMPACT_ATOMS: atom_id res chain seq x y z
N MET A 1 -10.96 -16.57 -3.04
CA MET A 1 -10.68 -17.86 -3.71
C MET A 1 -11.90 -18.78 -3.61
N TYR A 2 -12.61 -18.78 -2.47
CA TYR A 2 -13.89 -19.47 -2.30
C TYR A 2 -14.98 -18.97 -3.27
N ASP A 3 -15.10 -17.65 -3.47
CA ASP A 3 -16.06 -17.05 -4.43
C ASP A 3 -15.93 -17.62 -5.85
N VAL A 4 -14.69 -17.80 -6.32
CA VAL A 4 -14.41 -18.30 -7.67
C VAL A 4 -14.90 -19.75 -7.82
N ILE A 5 -14.74 -20.55 -6.76
CA ILE A 5 -15.15 -21.96 -6.73
C ILE A 5 -16.68 -22.05 -6.66
N CYS A 6 -17.32 -21.26 -5.79
CA CYS A 6 -18.77 -21.19 -5.71
C CYS A 6 -19.40 -20.72 -7.03
N TYR A 7 -18.83 -19.70 -7.68
CA TYR A 7 -19.32 -19.24 -8.99
C TYR A 7 -19.18 -20.30 -10.07
N ALA A 8 -18.04 -21.02 -10.11
CA ALA A 8 -17.80 -22.06 -11.09
C ALA A 8 -18.79 -23.23 -10.96
N ILE A 9 -19.26 -23.53 -9.74
CA ILE A 9 -20.22 -24.62 -9.46
C ILE A 9 -21.67 -24.17 -9.74
N ILE A 10 -22.06 -22.96 -9.37
CA ILE A 10 -23.46 -22.50 -9.47
C ILE A 10 -23.84 -22.14 -10.92
N THR A 11 -22.89 -21.63 -11.71
CA THR A 11 -23.11 -21.22 -13.10
C THR A 11 -23.69 -22.34 -14.01
N PRO A 12 -23.16 -23.57 -14.01
CA PRO A 12 -23.73 -24.66 -14.83
C PRO A 12 -25.06 -25.20 -14.31
N ILE A 13 -25.37 -25.09 -13.01
CA ILE A 13 -26.57 -25.69 -12.40
C ILE A 13 -27.85 -24.90 -12.75
N ASN A 14 -27.76 -23.57 -12.86
CA ASN A 14 -28.94 -22.71 -13.01
C ASN A 14 -29.35 -22.39 -14.46
N ASN A 15 -28.74 -23.03 -15.46
CA ASN A 15 -29.09 -22.90 -16.89
C ASN A 15 -29.41 -21.46 -17.33
N CYS A 16 -28.59 -20.51 -16.87
CA CYS A 16 -28.87 -19.09 -17.05
C CYS A 16 -28.57 -18.68 -18.50
N ASN A 17 -29.61 -18.23 -19.23
CA ASN A 17 -29.44 -17.61 -20.54
C ASN A 17 -28.63 -16.32 -20.38
N ARG A 18 -27.35 -16.36 -20.75
CA ARG A 18 -26.38 -15.27 -20.53
C ARG A 18 -26.76 -14.03 -21.36
N LYS A 19 -27.51 -13.10 -20.77
CA LYS A 19 -27.67 -11.76 -21.32
C LYS A 19 -26.57 -10.88 -20.73
N PHE A 20 -25.59 -10.50 -21.55
CA PHE A 20 -24.54 -9.58 -21.14
C PHE A 20 -25.02 -8.15 -21.31
N SER A 21 -25.13 -7.40 -20.20
CA SER A 21 -25.44 -5.97 -20.25
C SER A 21 -24.12 -5.19 -20.24
N TYR A 22 -23.82 -4.49 -21.33
CA TYR A 22 -22.61 -3.65 -21.46
C TYR A 22 -22.77 -2.24 -20.86
N THR A 23 -23.95 -1.92 -20.33
CA THR A 23 -24.30 -0.62 -19.75
C THR A 23 -23.75 -0.38 -18.35
N ILE A 24 -23.18 -1.41 -17.73
CA ILE A 24 -22.61 -1.35 -16.37
C ILE A 24 -21.09 -1.49 -16.45
N PRO A 25 -20.32 -0.81 -15.58
CA PRO A 25 -18.86 -0.84 -15.60
C PRO A 25 -18.26 -2.22 -15.22
N PHE A 26 -19.11 -3.20 -14.90
CA PHE A 26 -18.72 -4.56 -14.56
C PHE A 26 -19.16 -5.55 -15.64
N CYS A 27 -18.18 -6.09 -16.38
CA CYS A 27 -18.41 -7.28 -17.20
C CYS A 27 -18.77 -8.48 -16.32
N GLY A 28 -19.92 -9.10 -16.57
CA GLY A 28 -20.35 -10.35 -15.92
C GLY A 28 -21.26 -10.21 -14.69
N TYR A 29 -21.66 -8.99 -14.31
CA TYR A 29 -22.56 -8.76 -13.17
C TYR A 29 -23.99 -9.30 -13.38
N SER A 30 -24.41 -9.45 -14.64
CA SER A 30 -25.71 -10.04 -15.02
C SER A 30 -25.62 -11.56 -15.07
N SER A 31 -25.50 -12.19 -13.91
CA SER A 31 -25.65 -13.65 -13.75
C SER A 31 -26.93 -13.93 -12.96
N CYS A 32 -27.79 -14.86 -13.40
CA CYS A 32 -29.04 -15.24 -12.68
C CYS A 32 -28.81 -15.56 -11.20
N VAL A 33 -27.58 -15.92 -10.83
CA VAL A 33 -27.13 -16.19 -9.47
C VAL A 33 -27.32 -14.98 -8.54
N TYR A 34 -27.20 -13.76 -9.07
CA TYR A 34 -27.43 -12.52 -8.32
C TYR A 34 -28.92 -12.11 -8.27
N ASN A 35 -29.84 -12.87 -8.88
CA ASN A 35 -31.26 -12.51 -8.83
C ASN A 35 -31.93 -12.95 -7.51
N SER A 36 -31.31 -13.86 -6.75
CA SER A 36 -31.73 -14.20 -5.40
C SER A 36 -31.14 -13.22 -4.39
N VAL A 37 -31.97 -12.27 -3.96
CA VAL A 37 -31.63 -11.23 -2.96
C VAL A 37 -30.93 -11.83 -1.73
N SER A 38 -31.34 -13.02 -1.29
CA SER A 38 -30.74 -13.74 -0.16
C SER A 38 -29.27 -14.10 -0.35
N PHE A 39 -28.84 -14.44 -1.56
CA PHE A 39 -27.46 -14.86 -1.83
C PHE A 39 -26.51 -13.65 -1.79
N ILE A 40 -26.95 -12.51 -2.33
CA ILE A 40 -26.20 -11.25 -2.29
C ILE A 40 -25.97 -10.80 -0.86
N HIS A 41 -27.00 -10.84 -0.01
CA HIS A 41 -26.86 -10.45 1.39
C HIS A 41 -25.91 -11.37 2.14
N PHE A 42 -25.95 -12.68 1.86
CA PHE A 42 -25.09 -13.66 2.52
C PHE A 42 -23.61 -13.46 2.17
N GLU A 43 -23.25 -13.37 0.88
CA GLU A 43 -21.88 -13.03 0.45
C GLU A 43 -21.43 -11.69 1.03
N SER A 44 -22.27 -10.66 0.94
CA SER A 44 -21.93 -9.32 1.43
C SER A 44 -21.67 -9.30 2.94
N VAL A 45 -22.38 -10.11 3.73
CA VAL A 45 -22.18 -10.18 5.18
C VAL A 45 -20.95 -11.00 5.52
N ILE A 46 -20.75 -12.16 4.89
CA ILE A 46 -19.64 -13.06 5.23
C ILE A 46 -18.32 -12.51 4.72
N ASP A 47 -18.24 -12.14 3.45
CA ASP A 47 -17.00 -11.66 2.85
C ASP A 47 -16.76 -10.17 3.11
N GLY A 48 -17.82 -9.45 3.51
CA GLY A 48 -17.73 -8.03 3.80
C GLY A 48 -17.62 -7.69 5.27
N PHE A 49 -18.60 -8.11 6.05
CA PHE A 49 -18.80 -7.62 7.41
C PHE A 49 -17.87 -8.31 8.42
N ILE A 50 -17.73 -9.64 8.34
CA ILE A 50 -16.86 -10.42 9.24
C ILE A 50 -15.39 -9.97 9.15
N PRO A 51 -14.75 -9.95 7.96
CA PRO A 51 -13.37 -9.50 7.85
C PRO A 51 -13.19 -8.02 8.23
N SER A 52 -14.17 -7.17 7.94
CA SER A 52 -14.18 -5.77 8.40
C SER A 52 -14.09 -5.65 9.92
N LEU A 53 -14.92 -6.41 10.65
CA LEU A 53 -14.87 -6.45 12.11
C LEU A 53 -13.52 -6.97 12.61
N PHE A 54 -13.01 -8.06 12.04
CA PHE A 54 -11.71 -8.61 12.43
C PHE A 54 -10.57 -7.62 12.22
N ILE A 55 -10.54 -6.92 11.08
CA ILE A 55 -9.56 -5.89 10.78
C ILE A 55 -9.70 -4.73 11.77
N GLY A 56 -10.92 -4.29 12.07
CA GLY A 56 -11.18 -3.22 13.03
C GLY A 56 -10.71 -3.56 14.44
N PHE A 57 -11.15 -4.70 14.98
CA PHE A 57 -10.75 -5.18 16.30
C PHE A 57 -9.25 -5.43 16.38
N GLY A 58 -8.67 -6.08 15.38
CA GLY A 58 -7.22 -6.34 15.31
C GLY A 58 -6.41 -5.06 15.31
N SER A 59 -6.84 -4.05 14.54
CA SER A 59 -6.19 -2.74 14.47
C SER A 59 -6.25 -2.01 15.80
N PHE A 60 -7.43 -1.96 16.41
CA PHE A 60 -7.63 -1.32 17.71
C PHE A 60 -6.79 -1.98 18.80
N PHE A 61 -6.79 -3.32 18.85
CA PHE A 61 -5.99 -4.09 19.79
C PHE A 61 -4.48 -3.85 19.60
N LEU A 62 -4.01 -3.74 18.37
CA LEU A 62 -2.60 -3.45 18.07
C LEU A 62 -2.18 -2.05 18.51
N VAL A 63 -3.05 -1.04 18.34
CA VAL A 63 -2.80 0.31 18.86
C VAL A 63 -2.73 0.28 20.39
N LEU A 64 -3.72 -0.34 21.05
CA LEU A 64 -3.73 -0.48 22.51
C LEU A 64 -2.49 -1.20 23.03
N ARG A 65 -2.11 -2.32 22.43
CA ARG A 65 -0.90 -3.08 22.81
C ARG A 65 0.35 -2.23 22.66
N THR A 66 0.44 -1.43 21.59
CA THR A 66 1.59 -0.54 21.35
C THR A 66 1.68 0.57 22.40
N ILE A 67 0.54 1.16 22.79
CA ILE A 67 0.47 2.19 23.84
C ILE A 67 0.83 1.57 25.21
N SER A 68 0.27 0.41 25.53
CA SER A 68 0.55 -0.32 26.77
C SER A 68 2.02 -0.73 26.87
N GLN A 69 2.62 -1.23 25.78
CA GLN A 69 4.06 -1.53 25.73
C GLN A 69 4.92 -0.27 25.90
N LYS A 70 4.52 0.87 25.31
CA LYS A 70 5.19 2.16 25.52
C LYS A 70 5.22 2.54 26.99
N ARG A 71 4.08 2.40 27.67
CA ARG A 71 3.92 2.77 29.09
C ARG A 71 4.66 1.81 30.03
N ARG A 72 4.71 0.51 29.69
CA ARG A 72 5.28 -0.51 30.57
C ARG A 72 6.80 -0.58 30.51
N PHE A 73 7.42 -0.34 29.35
CA PHE A 73 8.83 -0.65 29.16
C PHE A 73 9.79 0.53 29.18
N HIS A 74 9.37 1.79 28.97
CA HIS A 74 10.25 2.98 28.94
C HIS A 74 11.61 2.84 28.19
N GLN A 75 11.79 1.77 27.39
CA GLN A 75 13.07 1.34 26.84
C GLN A 75 13.17 1.79 25.38
N GLN A 76 14.22 2.55 25.07
CA GLN A 76 14.48 3.12 23.75
C GLN A 76 14.95 2.10 22.69
N VAL A 77 15.35 0.88 23.07
CA VAL A 77 16.35 0.13 22.28
C VAL A 77 15.78 -0.63 21.07
N GLN A 78 14.48 -0.94 21.01
CA GLN A 78 13.86 -1.61 19.82
C GLN A 78 12.68 -0.83 19.19
N TRP A 79 12.38 0.37 19.71
CA TRP A 79 11.19 1.15 19.34
C TRP A 79 11.14 1.54 17.86
N LYS A 80 12.29 1.86 17.26
CA LYS A 80 12.37 2.24 15.84
C LYS A 80 11.95 1.12 14.88
N LYS A 81 12.07 -0.15 15.28
CA LYS A 81 11.70 -1.31 14.45
C LYS A 81 10.21 -1.61 14.58
N HIS A 82 9.68 -1.68 15.81
CA HIS A 82 8.25 -1.91 16.05
C HIS A 82 7.35 -0.79 15.51
N ARG A 83 7.75 0.48 15.68
CA ARG A 83 6.95 1.61 15.19
C ARG A 83 6.73 1.58 13.68
N LYS A 84 7.68 1.04 12.89
CA LYS A 84 7.54 0.95 11.43
C LYS A 84 6.46 -0.05 11.02
N MET A 85 6.43 -1.21 11.67
CA MET A 85 5.41 -2.23 11.40
C MET A 85 4.03 -1.75 11.84
N THR A 86 3.93 -1.07 12.99
CA THR A 86 2.67 -0.47 13.44
C THR A 86 2.18 0.62 12.48
N ILE A 87 3.07 1.49 11.99
CA ILE A 87 2.69 2.52 11.00
C ILE A 87 2.22 1.89 9.69
N GLN A 88 2.88 0.82 9.22
CA GLN A 88 2.46 0.11 8.01
C GLN A 88 1.06 -0.47 8.17
N LEU A 89 0.82 -1.14 9.29
CA LEU A 89 -0.48 -1.70 9.57
C LEU A 89 -1.54 -0.61 9.71
N LEU A 90 -1.24 0.48 10.41
CA LEU A 90 -2.14 1.63 10.56
C LEU A 90 -2.48 2.28 9.22
N ALA A 91 -1.52 2.36 8.31
CA ALA A 91 -1.73 2.90 6.97
C ALA A 91 -2.60 1.99 6.11
N ILE A 92 -2.41 0.67 6.20
CA ILE A 92 -3.27 -0.30 5.50
C ILE A 92 -4.68 -0.23 6.05
N THR A 93 -4.83 -0.15 7.37
CA THR A 93 -6.15 -0.17 8.02
C THR A 93 -6.88 1.15 7.82
N SER A 94 -6.20 2.30 7.84
CA SER A 94 -6.82 3.58 7.50
C SER A 94 -7.29 3.62 6.04
N LEU A 95 -6.49 3.11 5.11
CA LEU A 95 -6.84 3.04 3.70
C LEU A 95 -8.01 2.09 3.46
N PHE A 96 -8.05 0.97 4.19
CA PHE A 96 -9.20 0.08 4.23
C PHE A 96 -10.44 0.82 4.74
N TYR A 97 -10.39 1.48 5.90
CA TYR A 97 -11.53 2.24 6.41
C TYR A 97 -12.02 3.29 5.44
N ILE A 98 -11.15 4.11 4.84
CA ILE A 98 -11.56 5.18 3.90
C ILE A 98 -12.32 4.63 2.69
N LEU A 99 -11.86 3.50 2.13
CA LEU A 99 -12.44 2.92 0.92
C LEU A 99 -13.59 1.94 1.21
N TYR A 100 -13.67 1.41 2.44
CA TYR A 100 -14.65 0.40 2.85
C TYR A 100 -15.81 0.99 3.68
N LEU A 101 -15.65 2.18 4.28
CA LEU A 101 -16.72 2.91 4.98
C LEU A 101 -17.91 3.26 4.08
N PRO A 102 -17.71 3.85 2.89
CA PRO A 102 -18.82 4.30 2.05
C PRO A 102 -19.84 3.19 1.72
N PRO A 103 -19.43 1.99 1.27
CA PRO A 103 -20.40 0.93 0.99
C PRO A 103 -21.04 0.36 2.27
N ILE A 104 -20.33 0.33 3.40
CA ILE A 104 -20.91 -0.10 4.68
C ILE A 104 -22.01 0.87 5.12
N ILE A 105 -21.76 2.19 5.08
CA ILE A 105 -22.76 3.20 5.46
C ILE A 105 -24.02 3.06 4.61
N LEU A 106 -23.84 2.93 3.28
CA LEU A 106 -24.96 2.74 2.35
C LEU A 106 -25.74 1.45 2.65
N SER A 107 -25.04 0.36 2.99
CA SER A 107 -25.67 -0.92 3.31
C SER A 107 -26.45 -0.86 4.63
N THR A 108 -25.90 -0.19 5.65
CA THR A 108 -26.59 0.03 6.93
C THR A 108 -27.78 0.97 6.76
N ALA A 109 -27.68 2.00 5.93
CA ALA A 109 -28.80 2.89 5.61
C ALA A 109 -29.97 2.14 4.95
N LYS A 110 -29.68 1.22 4.03
CA LYS A 110 -30.69 0.35 3.41
C LYS A 110 -31.38 -0.57 4.43
N LEU A 111 -30.62 -1.13 5.39
CA LEU A 111 -31.16 -1.94 6.48
C LEU A 111 -32.08 -1.13 7.42
N LEU A 112 -31.84 0.17 7.57
CA LEU A 112 -32.66 1.08 8.37
C LEU A 112 -33.95 1.53 7.66
N GLY A 113 -34.24 1.00 6.47
CA GLY A 113 -35.48 1.31 5.73
C GLY A 113 -35.35 2.47 4.74
N VAL A 114 -34.13 2.94 4.44
CA VAL A 114 -33.93 3.91 3.35
C VAL A 114 -34.21 3.22 2.01
N PRO A 115 -35.05 3.81 1.14
CA PRO A 115 -35.43 3.18 -0.12
C PRO A 115 -34.22 2.97 -1.04
N SER A 116 -34.19 1.80 -1.68
CA SER A 116 -33.03 1.26 -2.42
C SER A 116 -32.59 2.07 -3.63
N TYR A 117 -33.42 2.98 -4.14
CA TYR A 117 -33.06 3.90 -5.22
C TYR A 117 -32.06 4.97 -4.78
N VAL A 118 -32.11 5.37 -3.49
CA VAL A 118 -31.26 6.40 -2.91
C VAL A 118 -29.84 5.83 -2.78
N GLY A 119 -28.91 6.38 -3.57
CA GLY A 119 -27.50 5.98 -3.54
C GLY A 119 -27.17 4.71 -4.33
N SER A 120 -28.06 4.25 -5.22
CA SER A 120 -27.79 3.11 -6.11
C SER A 120 -26.59 3.39 -7.03
N ASP A 121 -26.53 4.57 -7.64
CA ASP A 121 -25.38 5.01 -8.46
C ASP A 121 -24.10 5.10 -7.63
N TYR A 122 -24.18 5.67 -6.42
CA TYR A 122 -23.03 5.78 -5.52
C TYR A 122 -22.50 4.43 -5.07
N ASN A 123 -23.37 3.43 -4.90
CA ASN A 123 -22.97 2.09 -4.50
C ASN A 123 -22.09 1.41 -5.57
N LEU A 124 -22.40 1.61 -6.86
CA LEU A 124 -21.59 1.12 -7.98
C LEU A 124 -20.17 1.70 -7.94
N TYR A 125 -20.05 3.01 -7.72
CA TYR A 125 -18.74 3.65 -7.59
C TYR A 125 -17.99 3.19 -6.33
N ALA A 126 -18.69 3.05 -5.20
CA ALA A 126 -18.10 2.57 -3.95
C ALA A 126 -17.52 1.16 -4.07
N GLU A 127 -18.25 0.25 -4.72
CA GLU A 127 -17.77 -1.12 -5.01
C GLU A 127 -16.58 -1.13 -5.96
N PHE A 128 -16.55 -0.20 -6.94
CA PHE A 128 -15.40 -0.02 -7.81
C PHE A 128 -14.16 0.43 -7.03
N PHE A 129 -14.28 1.45 -6.19
CA PHE A 129 -13.19 1.94 -5.35
C PHE A 129 -12.67 0.89 -4.36
N LYS A 130 -13.55 0.04 -3.82
CA LYS A 130 -13.14 -1.09 -2.98
C LYS A 130 -12.15 -2.02 -3.72
N LYS A 131 -12.32 -2.27 -5.02
CA LYS A 131 -11.39 -3.12 -5.79
C LYS A 131 -10.01 -2.46 -5.97
N PHE A 132 -9.93 -1.13 -5.97
CA PHE A 132 -8.65 -0.40 -6.02
C PHE A 132 -7.77 -0.63 -4.79
N ILE A 133 -8.33 -1.07 -3.65
CA ILE A 133 -7.55 -1.40 -2.45
C ILE A 133 -6.46 -2.43 -2.76
N ILE A 134 -6.76 -3.44 -3.58
CA ILE A 134 -5.79 -4.50 -3.95
C ILE A 134 -4.60 -3.92 -4.70
N PHE A 135 -4.84 -2.93 -5.57
CA PHE A 135 -3.78 -2.22 -6.28
C PHE A 135 -2.99 -1.29 -5.35
N LEU A 136 -3.63 -0.66 -4.36
CA LEU A 136 -2.99 0.26 -3.42
C LEU A 136 -2.19 -0.44 -2.32
N LEU A 137 -2.54 -1.68 -1.98
CA LEU A 137 -1.85 -2.53 -0.99
C LEU A 137 -0.33 -2.65 -1.23
N PRO A 138 0.16 -3.03 -2.42
CA PRO A 138 1.60 -3.08 -2.67
C PRO A 138 2.26 -1.70 -2.57
N PHE A 139 1.59 -0.61 -2.99
CA PHE A 139 2.14 0.75 -2.86
C PHE A 139 2.27 1.20 -1.40
N THR A 140 1.26 0.92 -0.58
CA THR A 140 1.29 1.23 0.86
C THR A 140 2.38 0.42 1.59
N CYS A 141 2.54 -0.85 1.24
CA CYS A 141 3.63 -1.70 1.74
C CYS A 141 5.02 -1.20 1.31
N LEU A 142 5.20 -0.88 0.02
CA LEU A 142 6.46 -0.37 -0.52
C LEU A 142 6.84 1.00 0.06
N GLY A 143 5.86 1.91 0.20
CA GLY A 143 6.07 3.24 0.78
C GLY A 143 6.50 3.18 2.25
N THR A 144 6.04 2.18 2.98
CA THR A 144 6.38 2.00 4.39
C THR A 144 7.69 1.23 4.61
N LEU A 145 8.16 0.49 3.60
CA LEU A 145 9.47 -0.17 3.62
C LEU A 145 10.59 0.90 3.56
N SER A 146 10.99 1.36 4.75
CA SER A 146 12.05 2.37 4.91
C SER A 146 13.37 2.00 4.23
N THR A 147 13.61 0.72 4.00
CA THR A 147 14.77 0.18 3.27
C THR A 147 14.72 0.50 1.78
N VAL A 148 13.54 0.41 1.16
CA VAL A 148 13.34 0.77 -0.24
C VAL A 148 13.36 2.29 -0.37
N ARG A 149 12.71 3.02 0.54
CA ARG A 149 12.74 4.48 0.55
C ARG A 149 14.16 5.06 0.71
N SER A 150 15.01 4.44 1.53
CA SER A 150 16.40 4.87 1.69
C SER A 150 17.25 4.53 0.46
N ARG A 151 16.99 3.39 -0.20
CA ARG A 151 17.62 3.02 -1.47
C ARG A 151 17.20 3.94 -2.61
N ILE A 152 15.91 4.26 -2.75
CA ILE A 152 15.39 5.21 -3.73
C ILE A 152 15.99 6.60 -3.51
N LYS A 153 16.04 7.10 -2.27
CA LYS A 153 16.70 8.39 -1.96
C LYS A 153 18.20 8.38 -2.28
N LYS A 154 18.90 7.25 -2.07
CA LYS A 154 20.31 7.11 -2.46
C LYS A 154 20.46 7.09 -3.98
N MET A 155 19.60 6.36 -4.68
CA MET A 155 19.60 6.27 -6.14
C MET A 155 19.32 7.63 -6.78
N PHE A 156 18.29 8.35 -6.32
CA PHE A 156 18.02 9.72 -6.75
C PHE A 156 19.17 10.69 -6.45
N ARG A 157 19.82 10.57 -5.28
CA ARG A 157 21.03 11.37 -5.00
C ARG A 157 22.19 11.02 -5.91
N CYS A 158 22.43 9.74 -6.20
CA CYS A 158 23.46 9.32 -7.16
C CYS A 158 23.16 9.81 -8.58
N CYS A 159 21.93 9.64 -9.07
CA CYS A 159 21.54 10.11 -10.40
C CYS A 159 21.63 11.65 -10.49
N TYR A 160 21.19 12.38 -9.46
CA TYR A 160 21.29 13.83 -9.40
C TYR A 160 22.76 14.31 -9.33
N GLN A 161 23.61 13.60 -8.59
CA GLN A 161 25.06 13.87 -8.54
C GLN A 161 25.76 13.51 -9.86
N GLN A 162 25.34 12.44 -10.54
CA GLN A 162 25.84 12.09 -11.88
C GLN A 162 25.47 13.13 -12.91
N GLN A 163 24.24 13.67 -12.89
CA GLN A 163 23.85 14.81 -13.74
C GLN A 163 24.72 16.04 -13.48
N ARG A 164 25.10 16.33 -12.23
CA ARG A 164 26.04 17.43 -11.92
C ARG A 164 27.48 17.17 -12.39
N ARG A 165 27.92 15.92 -12.51
CA ARG A 165 29.27 15.57 -13.00
C ARG A 165 29.39 15.53 -14.52
N ALA A 166 28.28 15.38 -15.24
CA ALA A 166 28.26 15.45 -16.71
C ALA A 166 28.38 16.88 -17.26
N ILE A 167 28.26 17.90 -16.40
CA ILE A 167 28.42 19.31 -16.74
C ILE A 167 29.71 19.83 -16.09
N ILE A 168 30.86 19.26 -16.47
CA ILE A 168 32.16 19.92 -16.30
C ILE A 168 32.53 20.47 -17.68
N PRO A 169 32.48 21.79 -17.92
CA PRO A 169 33.01 22.35 -19.15
C PRO A 169 34.50 22.03 -19.20
N GLN A 170 34.96 21.49 -20.33
CA GLN A 170 36.38 21.30 -20.63
C GLN A 170 37.09 22.66 -20.70
N GLY A 171 37.37 23.25 -19.54
CA GLY A 171 38.19 24.44 -19.38
C GLY A 171 39.63 24.03 -19.06
N THR A 172 40.41 23.87 -20.14
CA THR A 172 41.81 24.29 -20.21
C THR A 172 42.81 23.58 -19.29
N PHE A 173 43.34 22.46 -19.80
CA PHE A 173 44.64 21.92 -19.41
C PHE A 173 45.74 22.89 -19.88
N MET A 174 46.32 23.69 -18.97
CA MET A 174 47.61 24.36 -19.23
C MET A 174 48.66 23.78 -18.29
N LYS A 175 49.49 22.89 -18.86
CA LYS A 175 50.73 22.38 -18.25
C LYS A 175 51.71 23.53 -18.10
N THR A 176 52.14 23.83 -16.88
CA THR A 176 53.42 24.50 -16.63
C THR A 176 54.39 23.51 -16.02
N THR A 177 55.19 22.90 -16.90
CA THR A 177 56.40 22.17 -16.57
C THR A 177 57.41 23.18 -16.01
N LYS A 178 57.70 23.14 -14.71
CA LYS A 178 58.86 23.84 -14.14
C LYS A 178 59.88 22.81 -13.68
N ASN A 179 60.81 22.55 -14.59
CA ASN A 179 62.11 21.95 -14.33
C ASN A 179 62.86 22.84 -13.32
N ASN A 180 63.52 22.22 -12.34
CA ASN A 180 64.89 22.53 -11.93
C ASN A 180 65.25 21.66 -10.73
N GLY A 181 66.17 20.73 -10.96
CA GLY A 181 66.77 19.93 -9.91
C GLY A 181 67.76 20.73 -9.08
N THR A 182 67.96 20.27 -7.84
CA THR A 182 69.27 20.28 -7.18
C THR A 182 69.22 19.34 -5.99
N LEU A 183 69.93 18.21 -6.11
CA LEU A 183 70.51 17.50 -4.96
C LEU A 183 71.64 18.38 -4.40
N PRO A 184 71.92 18.35 -3.08
CA PRO A 184 72.83 17.31 -2.59
C PRO A 184 72.57 16.78 -1.18
N LEU A 185 73.13 15.59 -0.97
CA LEU A 185 73.52 14.92 0.28
C LEU A 185 73.99 15.86 1.40
N LYS A 186 73.58 15.56 2.64
CA LYS A 186 74.47 15.74 3.79
C LYS A 186 74.22 14.71 4.91
N ASN A 187 75.33 14.11 5.31
CA ASN A 187 75.53 13.04 6.29
C ASN A 187 75.14 13.40 7.73
N GLY A 188 74.73 12.37 8.47
CA GLY A 188 75.31 11.99 9.77
C GLY A 188 74.89 12.78 11.02
N ILE A 189 74.56 12.05 12.10
CA ILE A 189 75.25 12.05 13.41
C ILE A 189 74.33 11.47 14.51
N HIS A 190 74.75 10.28 14.98
CA HIS A 190 74.76 9.75 16.34
C HIS A 190 74.39 10.70 17.51
N LYS A 191 73.57 10.22 18.45
CA LYS A 191 73.75 10.32 19.92
C LYS A 191 72.59 9.59 20.62
N THR A 192 72.87 8.40 21.16
CA THR A 192 72.96 8.05 22.60
C THR A 192 71.61 7.99 23.27
#